data_AF-I3UG87-F1
#
_entry.id   AF-I3UG87-F1
#
_cell.length_a   1.000
_cell.length_b   1.000
_cell.length_c   1.000
_cell.angle_alpha   90.00
_cell.angle_beta   90.00
_cell.angle_gamma   90.00
#
_symmetry.space_group_name_H-M   'P 1'
#
loop_
_entity.id
_entity.type
_entity.pdbx_description
1 polymer ?
#
loop_
_entity_poly.entity_id
_entity_poly.type
_entity_poly.pdbx_seq_one_letter_code
_entity_poly.pdbx_strand_id
1 'polypeptide(L)'
;MILRFIVLRLVQLIPVLLGITILAFLLLRVMPGDPATLLLGSRGTAEDIAKLQHQLGLDKPLVVQYFQFLLDCLRAISAHRLPFAPRLGH
;
A
#
# COMPACT_ATOMS: atom_id res chain seq x y z
N MET A 1 -13.39 33.37 11.18
CA MET A 1 -12.66 32.76 12.33
C MET A 1 -12.76 31.24 12.35
N ILE A 2 -13.97 30.64 12.33
CA ILE A 2 -14.17 29.18 12.39
C ILE A 2 -13.46 28.41 11.25
N LEU A 3 -13.54 28.89 10.00
CA LEU A 3 -12.97 28.19 8.84
C LEU A 3 -11.44 28.01 8.94
N ARG A 4 -10.74 29.02 9.47
CA ARG A 4 -9.29 28.98 9.71
C ARG A 4 -8.94 27.90 10.75
N PHE A 5 -9.72 27.81 11.83
CA PHE A 5 -9.53 26.76 12.85
C PHE A 5 -9.77 25.35 12.29
N ILE A 6 -10.79 25.18 11.46
CA ILE A 6 -11.08 23.90 10.80
C ILE A 6 -9.93 23.50 9.88
N VAL A 7 -9.44 24.42 9.03
CA VAL A 7 -8.31 24.14 8.13
C VAL A 7 -7.04 23.79 8.91
N LEU A 8 -6.70 24.54 9.96
CA LEU A 8 -5.54 24.24 10.80
C LEU A 8 -5.66 22.86 11.48
N ARG A 9 -6.85 22.48 11.94
CA ARG A 9 -7.12 21.16 12.50
C ARG A 9 -6.96 20.05 11.45
N LEU A 10 -7.49 20.23 10.25
CA LEU A 10 -7.31 19.26 9.16
C LEU A 10 -5.83 19.12 8.76
N VAL A 11 -5.11 20.24 8.64
CA VAL A 11 -3.68 20.21 8.31
C VAL A 11 -2.85 19.53 9.40
N GLN A 12 -3.24 19.65 10.68
CA GLN A 12 -2.60 18.92 11.78
C GLN A 12 -2.90 17.42 11.78
N LEU A 13 -4.05 17.01 11.25
CA LEU A 13 -4.42 15.59 11.11
C LEU A 13 -3.64 14.90 9.99
N ILE A 14 -3.34 15.60 8.90
CA ILE A 14 -2.60 15.07 7.74
C ILE A 14 -1.27 14.41 8.12
N PRO A 15 -0.33 15.04 8.87
CA PRO A 15 0.94 14.44 9.23
C PRO A 15 0.79 13.25 10.17
N VAL A 16 -0.22 13.25 11.04
CA VAL A 16 -0.52 12.10 11.92
C VAL A 16 -0.99 10.91 11.09
N LEU A 17 -1.92 11.13 10.15
CA LEU A 17 -2.37 10.09 9.22
C LEU A 17 -1.21 9.55 8.39
N LEU A 18 -0.39 10.45 7.82
CA LEU A 18 0.81 10.11 7.08
C LEU A 18 1.78 9.27 7.93
N GLY A 19 2.01 9.65 9.18
CA GLY A 19 2.86 8.89 10.10
C GLY A 19 2.36 7.47 10.31
N ILE A 20 1.05 7.31 10.52
CA ILE A 20 0.42 5.99 10.72
C ILE A 20 0.47 5.16 9.43
N THR A 21 0.18 5.73 8.26
CA THR A 21 0.24 5.00 6.98
C THR A 21 1.66 4.64 6.57
N ILE A 22 2.63 5.52 6.83
CA ILE A 22 4.06 5.22 6.64
C ILE A 22 4.48 4.08 7.57
N LEU A 23 4.09 4.14 8.84
CA LEU A 23 4.40 3.09 9.81
C LEU A 23 3.77 1.75 9.39
N ALA A 24 2.50 1.74 8.98
CA ALA A 24 1.82 0.55 8.47
C ALA A 24 2.52 0.00 7.22
N PHE A 25 2.89 0.86 6.26
CA PHE A 25 3.63 0.46 5.07
C PHE A 25 5.01 -0.14 5.41
N LEU A 26 5.73 0.48 6.36
CA LEU A 26 7.00 -0.04 6.86
C LEU A 26 6.81 -1.40 7.53
N LEU A 27 5.79 -1.57 8.36
CA LEU A 27 5.49 -2.84 9.02
C LEU A 27 5.20 -3.94 7.98
N LEU A 28 4.41 -3.64 6.95
CA LEU A 28 4.14 -4.56 5.85
C LEU A 28 5.41 -4.92 5.06
N ARG A 29 6.34 -3.97 4.92
CA ARG A 29 7.61 -4.18 4.21
C ARG A 29 8.69 -4.88 5.05
N VAL A 30 8.63 -4.73 6.37
CA VAL A 30 9.53 -5.38 7.33
C VAL A 30 9.07 -6.81 7.64
N MET A 31 7.81 -7.16 7.40
CA MET A 31 7.39 -8.56 7.46
C MET A 31 8.26 -9.39 6.48
N PRO A 32 8.97 -10.42 6.97
CA PRO A 32 9.88 -11.22 6.16
C PRO A 32 9.03 -12.14 5.28
N GLY A 33 8.66 -11.63 4.12
CA GLY A 33 7.83 -12.31 3.15
C GLY A 33 7.70 -11.40 1.96
N ASP A 34 8.59 -11.58 0.98
CA ASP A 34 8.46 -10.91 -0.30
C ASP A 34 7.03 -11.15 -0.82
N PRO A 35 6.22 -10.09 -1.04
CA PRO A 35 4.80 -10.26 -1.31
C PRO A 35 4.57 -11.06 -2.59
N ALA A 36 5.52 -11.05 -3.54
CA ALA A 36 5.46 -11.92 -4.70
C ALA A 36 5.64 -13.40 -4.31
N THR A 37 6.53 -13.70 -3.37
CA THR A 37 6.71 -15.05 -2.79
C THR A 37 5.49 -15.49 -1.96
N LEU A 38 4.83 -14.57 -1.23
CA LEU A 38 3.58 -14.85 -0.52
C LEU A 38 2.39 -15.08 -1.47
N LEU A 39 2.32 -14.33 -2.58
CA LEU A 39 1.24 -14.43 -3.57
C LEU A 39 1.40 -15.65 -4.49
N LEU A 40 2.63 -16.03 -4.86
CA LEU A 40 2.91 -17.23 -5.66
C LEU A 40 2.98 -18.51 -4.81
N GLY A 41 3.16 -18.38 -3.50
CA GLY A 41 3.42 -19.51 -2.60
C GLY A 41 4.68 -20.30 -3.01
N SER A 42 4.78 -21.55 -2.56
CA SER A 42 5.87 -22.48 -2.93
C SER A 42 5.85 -22.94 -4.40
N ARG A 43 5.02 -22.31 -5.25
CA ARG A 43 4.77 -22.71 -6.65
C ARG A 43 5.34 -21.73 -7.69
N GLY A 44 5.78 -20.54 -7.30
CA GLY A 44 6.38 -19.59 -8.23
C GLY A 44 7.82 -19.95 -8.58
N THR A 45 8.13 -20.08 -9.87
CA THR A 45 9.53 -20.11 -10.30
C THR A 45 10.18 -18.75 -10.04
N ALA A 46 11.51 -18.70 -9.91
CA ALA A 46 12.22 -17.43 -9.67
C ALA A 46 11.92 -16.35 -10.74
N GLU A 47 11.60 -16.79 -11.97
CA GLU A 47 11.19 -15.92 -13.07
C GLU A 47 9.76 -15.36 -12.88
N ASP A 48 8.84 -16.14 -12.33
CA ASP A 48 7.49 -15.68 -12.01
C ASP A 48 7.50 -14.67 -10.86
N ILE A 49 8.38 -14.87 -9.87
CA ILE A 49 8.59 -13.91 -8.77
C ILE A 49 9.12 -12.58 -9.32
N ALA A 50 10.13 -12.61 -10.19
CA ALA A 50 10.68 -11.38 -10.79
C ALA A 50 9.65 -10.66 -11.68
N LYS A 51 8.87 -11.40 -12.49
CA LYS A 51 7.76 -10.82 -13.26
C LYS A 51 6.71 -10.21 -12.35
N LEU A 52 6.35 -10.88 -11.26
CA LEU A 52 5.34 -10.40 -10.34
C LEU A 52 5.83 -9.19 -9.54
N GLN A 53 7.10 -9.16 -9.12
CA GLN A 53 7.74 -7.99 -8.51
C GLN A 53 7.67 -6.78 -9.44
N HIS A 54 7.96 -6.98 -10.72
CA HIS A 54 7.89 -5.92 -11.72
C HIS A 54 6.43 -5.46 -11.96
N GLN A 55 5.46 -6.38 -12.04
CA GLN A 55 4.04 -6.05 -12.22
C GLN A 55 3.44 -5.32 -11.02
N LEU A 56 3.81 -5.73 -9.80
CA LEU A 56 3.41 -5.10 -8.56
C LEU A 56 4.18 -3.80 -8.29
N GLY A 57 5.23 -3.52 -9.06
CA GLY A 57 6.04 -2.31 -8.93
C GLY A 57 6.94 -2.31 -7.69
N LEU A 58 7.29 -3.49 -7.16
CA LEU A 58 8.26 -3.64 -6.06
C LEU A 58 9.67 -3.17 -6.43
N ASP A 59 9.99 -3.12 -7.73
CA ASP A 59 11.23 -2.52 -8.27
C ASP A 59 11.25 -0.99 -8.26
N LYS A 60 10.12 -0.32 -7.99
CA LYS A 60 10.03 1.14 -8.03
C LYS A 60 10.57 1.77 -6.73
N PRO A 61 11.01 3.04 -6.76
CA PRO A 61 11.44 3.75 -5.55
C PRO A 61 10.37 3.68 -4.44
N LEU A 62 10.80 3.57 -3.18
CA LEU A 62 9.92 3.48 -1.99
C LEU A 62 8.80 4.52 -1.99
N VAL A 63 9.11 5.75 -2.43
CA VAL A 63 8.15 6.85 -2.51
C VAL A 63 7.00 6.51 -3.46
N VAL A 64 7.29 5.90 -4.61
CA VAL A 64 6.29 5.50 -5.60
C VAL A 64 5.41 4.37 -5.06
N GLN A 65 6.02 3.37 -4.42
CA GLN A 65 5.29 2.27 -3.77
C GLN A 65 4.33 2.80 -2.68
N TYR A 66 4.78 3.77 -1.89
CA TYR A 66 3.97 4.40 -0.85
C TYR A 66 2.76 5.16 -1.44
N PHE A 67 2.96 5.94 -2.50
CA PHE A 67 1.85 6.65 -3.15
C PHE A 67 0.82 5.70 -3.77
N GLN A 68 1.27 4.58 -4.36
CA GLN A 68 0.37 3.54 -4.87
C GLN A 68 -0.43 2.90 -3.73
N PHE A 69 0.23 2.52 -2.64
CA PHE A 69 -0.44 2.00 -1.44
C PHE A 69 -1.48 2.99 -0.88
N LEU A 70 -1.12 4.29 -0.79
CA LEU A 70 -2.03 5.32 -0.30
C LEU A 70 -3.26 5.46 -1.20
N LEU A 71 -3.06 5.45 -2.52
CA LEU A 71 -4.14 5.55 -3.51
C LEU A 71 -5.08 4.33 -3.47
N ASP A 72 -4.51 3.13 -3.31
CA ASP A 72 -5.29 1.90 -3.19
C ASP A 72 -6.04 1.83 -1.85
N CYS A 73 -5.44 2.31 -0.76
CA CYS A 73 -6.15 2.49 0.51
C CYS A 73 -7.30 3.49 0.38
N LEU A 74 -7.09 4.65 -0.26
CA LEU A 74 -8.14 5.64 -0.51
C LEU A 74 -9.27 5.07 -1.35
N ARG A 75 -8.95 4.31 -2.41
CA ARG A 75 -9.95 3.60 -3.21
C ARG A 75 -10.69 2.55 -2.39
N ALA A 76 -10.00 1.77 -1.56
CA ALA A 76 -10.60 0.75 -0.72
C ALA A 76 -11.60 1.33 0.29
N ILE A 77 -11.23 2.45 0.94
CA ILE A 77 -12.10 3.19 1.86
C ILE A 77 -13.34 3.70 1.12
N SER A 78 -13.18 4.24 -0.09
CA SER A 78 -14.30 4.70 -0.91
C SER A 78 -15.16 3.56 -1.46
N ALA A 79 -14.57 2.40 -1.74
CA ALA A 79 -15.25 1.26 -2.35
C ALA A 79 -15.88 0.31 -1.34
N HIS A 80 -15.63 0.49 -0.03
CA HIS A 80 -16.00 -0.47 1.02
C HIS A 80 -15.55 -1.91 0.68
N ARG A 81 -14.45 -2.04 -0.08
CA ARG A 81 -13.85 -3.32 -0.50
C ARG A 81 -12.40 -3.34 -0.05
N LEU A 82 -11.99 -4.42 0.59
CA LEU A 82 -10.63 -4.61 1.07
C LEU A 82 -9.62 -4.45 -0.08
N PRO A 83 -8.48 -3.76 0.12
CA PRO A 83 -7.47 -3.50 -0.91
C PRO A 83 -6.71 -4.76 -1.38
N PHE A 84 -7.02 -5.93 -0.82
CA PHE A 84 -6.46 -7.22 -1.17
C PHE A 84 -7.57 -8.22 -1.49
N ALA A 85 -8.42 -7.92 -2.48
CA ALA A 85 -9.15 -8.98 -3.15
C ALA A 85 -8.22 -9.53 -4.24
N PRO A 86 -7.49 -10.65 -4.01
CA PRO A 86 -6.83 -11.31 -5.11
C PRO A 86 -7.93 -11.61 -6.12
N ARG A 87 -7.78 -11.13 -7.36
CA ARG A 87 -8.49 -11.73 -8.49
C ARG A 87 -7.93 -13.14 -8.61
N LEU A 88 -8.43 -14.05 -7.78
CA LEU A 88 -8.45 -15.46 -8.09
C LEU A 88 -9.32 -15.56 -9.33
N GLY A 89 -8.66 -15.42 -10.47
CA GLY A 89 -9.24 -15.77 -11.75
C GLY A 89 -9.67 -17.23 -11.68
N HIS A 90 -10.86 -17.46 -12.19
CA HIS A 90 -11.22 -18.71 -12.82
C HIS A 90 -10.18 -19.10 -13.89
#